data_AF-A0A2T4S745-F1
#
_entry.id   AF-A0A2T4S745-F1
#
_cell.length_a   1.000
_cell.length_b   1.000
_cell.length_c   1.000
_cell.angle_alpha   90.00
_cell.angle_beta   90.00
_cell.angle_gamma   90.00
#
_symmetry.space_group_name_H-M   'P 1'
#
loop_
_entity.id
_entity.type
_entity.pdbx_description
1 polymer ?
#
loop_
_entity_poly.entity_id
_entity_poly.type
_entity_poly.pdbx_seq_one_letter_code
_entity_poly.pdbx_strand_id
1 'polypeptide(L)'
;SKTIAEIKAATNALEDAQNVLVPQADKTALKIAINTANGHNNLNPNNPVDKALQDKLAVANEVNTNDDATADQVKTATDDLNTAITAKKAQDDQIAKDAAAKQAALDALNDELNKVKALDKTTYTPNTVTSLTEKQTAAQAIADAPETKTTEEINAATKALKDAKDALVPKADKTDLQKALDTAKAITGLEPTDKEDKAVQDAIDAAQTVNKDDNATPQQVADATKAINDAVATKAHQDALDQLNKALEDAAKVDKTDYTADSVKPFDTAVKAGKTAAGDNTSTVEALNNATKAVQDATAQLVPDKSKLDTAITEAKALEPLTDSNT
;
A
#
# COMPACT_ATOMS: atom_id res chain seq x y z
N SER A 1 -105.48 3.12 51.25
CA SER A 1 -105.48 2.81 49.80
C SER A 1 -104.97 4.02 49.05
N LYS A 2 -104.03 3.87 48.11
CA LYS A 2 -103.61 4.98 47.24
C LYS A 2 -104.79 5.43 46.36
N THR A 3 -104.86 6.71 46.05
CA THR A 3 -105.89 7.30 45.17
C THR A 3 -105.60 7.00 43.70
N ILE A 4 -106.63 7.04 42.86
CA ILE A 4 -106.51 6.82 41.40
C ILE A 4 -105.56 7.86 40.76
N ALA A 5 -105.55 9.09 41.26
CA ALA A 5 -104.65 10.15 40.79
C ALA A 5 -103.16 9.85 41.09
N GLU A 6 -102.86 9.33 42.28
CA GLU A 6 -101.49 8.92 42.66
C GLU A 6 -100.99 7.73 41.84
N ILE A 7 -101.86 6.78 41.49
CA ILE A 7 -101.51 5.65 40.63
C ILE A 7 -101.21 6.13 39.20
N LYS A 8 -102.00 7.07 38.66
CA LYS A 8 -101.79 7.63 37.32
C LYS A 8 -100.50 8.45 37.24
N ALA A 9 -100.20 9.26 38.26
CA ALA A 9 -98.96 10.03 38.34
C ALA A 9 -97.72 9.12 38.43
N ALA A 10 -97.78 8.04 39.22
CA ALA A 10 -96.69 7.06 39.29
C ALA A 10 -96.51 6.27 37.99
N THR A 11 -97.59 5.99 37.27
CA THR A 11 -97.54 5.31 35.96
C THR A 11 -96.90 6.21 34.90
N ASN A 12 -97.31 7.47 34.82
CA ASN A 12 -96.68 8.44 33.92
C ASN A 12 -95.20 8.65 34.26
N ALA A 13 -94.84 8.73 35.54
CA ALA A 13 -93.45 8.84 35.96
C ALA A 13 -92.61 7.59 35.60
N LEU A 14 -93.20 6.39 35.60
CA LEU A 14 -92.54 5.17 35.14
C LEU A 14 -92.39 5.14 33.62
N GLU A 15 -93.42 5.55 32.87
CA GLU A 15 -93.39 5.63 31.41
C GLU A 15 -92.37 6.69 30.95
N ASP A 16 -92.34 7.85 31.60
CA ASP A 16 -91.34 8.89 31.39
C ASP A 16 -89.93 8.39 31.75
N ALA A 17 -89.77 7.70 32.87
CA ALA A 17 -88.49 7.09 33.27
C ALA A 17 -88.02 6.01 32.29
N GLN A 18 -88.94 5.23 31.73
CA GLN A 18 -88.65 4.19 30.75
C GLN A 18 -88.30 4.80 29.38
N ASN A 19 -88.95 5.91 29.01
CA ASN A 19 -88.69 6.65 27.77
C ASN A 19 -87.35 7.39 27.77
N VAL A 20 -86.74 7.62 28.94
CA VAL A 20 -85.39 8.20 29.05
C VAL A 20 -84.27 7.15 29.24
N LEU A 21 -84.60 5.86 29.30
CA LEU A 21 -83.58 4.81 29.34
C LEU A 21 -82.85 4.72 28.01
N VAL A 22 -81.53 4.94 28.04
CA VAL A 22 -80.65 4.75 26.89
C VAL A 22 -79.97 3.38 27.02
N PRO A 23 -79.94 2.55 25.97
CA PRO A 23 -79.17 1.32 25.99
C PRO A 23 -77.69 1.60 26.31
N GLN A 24 -77.07 0.75 27.12
CA GLN A 24 -75.64 0.84 27.38
C GLN A 24 -74.84 0.73 26.08
N ALA A 25 -73.74 1.50 25.99
CA ALA A 25 -72.84 1.44 24.85
C ALA A 25 -72.15 0.06 24.73
N ASP A 26 -72.04 -0.46 23.51
CA ASP A 26 -71.28 -1.68 23.24
C ASP A 26 -69.77 -1.43 23.42
N LYS A 27 -69.15 -2.12 24.37
CA LYS A 27 -67.73 -2.01 24.73
C LYS A 27 -66.86 -3.11 24.15
N THR A 28 -67.37 -3.93 23.22
CA THR A 28 -66.65 -5.09 22.69
C THR A 28 -65.33 -4.69 22.03
N ALA A 29 -65.33 -3.68 21.16
CA ALA A 29 -64.12 -3.18 20.51
C ALA A 29 -63.12 -2.57 21.51
N LEU A 30 -63.61 -1.83 22.51
CA LEU A 30 -62.78 -1.24 23.56
C LEU A 30 -62.06 -2.33 24.38
N LYS A 31 -62.76 -3.40 24.76
CA LYS A 31 -62.17 -4.54 25.49
C LYS A 31 -61.09 -5.25 24.66
N ILE A 32 -61.28 -5.40 23.36
CA ILE A 32 -60.28 -5.96 22.45
C ILE A 32 -59.03 -5.07 22.39
N ALA A 33 -59.21 -3.75 22.26
CA ALA A 33 -58.11 -2.79 22.26
C ALA A 33 -57.34 -2.79 23.59
N ILE A 34 -58.05 -2.81 24.73
CA ILE A 34 -57.45 -2.94 26.07
C ILE A 34 -56.61 -4.20 26.19
N ASN A 35 -57.15 -5.35 25.77
CA ASN A 35 -56.41 -6.62 25.78
C ASN A 35 -55.16 -6.57 24.91
N THR A 36 -55.23 -5.91 23.75
CA THR A 36 -54.09 -5.74 22.84
C THR A 36 -53.02 -4.86 23.46
N ALA A 37 -53.40 -3.71 24.03
CA ALA A 37 -52.48 -2.82 24.75
C ALA A 37 -51.80 -3.51 25.94
N ASN A 38 -52.56 -4.30 26.72
CA ASN A 38 -52.02 -5.11 27.82
C ASN A 38 -51.03 -6.19 27.37
N GLY A 39 -51.05 -6.58 26.09
CA GLY A 39 -50.06 -7.50 25.51
C GLY A 39 -48.68 -6.87 25.33
N HIS A 40 -48.57 -5.54 25.33
CA HIS A 40 -47.28 -4.84 25.30
C HIS A 40 -46.69 -4.77 26.72
N ASN A 41 -45.84 -5.74 27.05
CA ASN A 41 -45.14 -5.79 28.34
C ASN A 41 -43.99 -4.77 28.41
N ASN A 42 -43.54 -4.43 29.63
CA ASN A 42 -42.35 -3.62 29.91
C ASN A 42 -42.35 -2.19 29.31
N LEU A 43 -43.52 -1.56 29.22
CA LEU A 43 -43.64 -0.16 28.79
C LEU A 43 -42.81 0.76 29.70
N ASN A 44 -41.86 1.49 29.10
CA ASN A 44 -41.00 2.42 29.81
C ASN A 44 -41.70 3.79 29.94
N PRO A 45 -42.04 4.27 31.16
CA PRO A 45 -42.73 5.54 31.32
C PRO A 45 -41.91 6.76 30.89
N ASN A 46 -40.59 6.63 30.71
CA ASN A 46 -39.72 7.68 30.19
C ASN A 46 -39.65 7.69 28.65
N ASN A 47 -40.16 6.66 27.98
CA ASN A 47 -40.30 6.64 26.52
C ASN A 47 -41.65 7.29 26.15
N PRO A 48 -41.69 8.34 25.32
CA PRO A 48 -42.92 9.06 24.99
C PRO A 48 -44.03 8.20 24.37
N VAL A 49 -43.68 7.20 23.56
CA VAL A 49 -44.66 6.32 22.89
C VAL A 49 -45.22 5.32 23.88
N ASP A 50 -44.37 4.71 24.70
CA ASP A 50 -44.78 3.80 25.77
C ASP A 50 -45.67 4.52 26.79
N LYS A 51 -45.28 5.75 27.18
CA LYS A 51 -46.07 6.60 28.08
C LYS A 51 -47.42 6.96 27.48
N ALA A 52 -47.46 7.33 26.20
CA ALA A 52 -48.72 7.62 25.51
C ALA A 52 -49.65 6.40 25.49
N LEU A 53 -49.11 5.19 25.25
CA LEU A 53 -49.89 3.96 25.33
C LEU A 53 -50.41 3.69 26.76
N GLN A 54 -49.58 3.88 27.78
CA GLN A 54 -50.00 3.75 29.19
C GLN A 54 -51.14 4.72 29.54
N ASP A 55 -51.01 5.99 29.17
CA ASP A 55 -51.99 7.02 29.47
C ASP A 55 -53.33 6.74 28.77
N LYS A 56 -53.30 6.34 27.49
CA LYS A 56 -54.53 5.98 26.76
C LYS A 56 -55.16 4.69 27.25
N LEU A 57 -54.36 3.72 27.69
CA LEU A 57 -54.85 2.50 28.32
C LEU A 57 -55.56 2.79 29.64
N ALA A 58 -55.05 3.72 30.45
CA ALA A 58 -55.71 4.15 31.68
C ALA A 58 -57.10 4.74 31.41
N VAL A 59 -57.21 5.69 30.47
CA VAL A 59 -58.48 6.29 30.04
C VAL A 59 -59.44 5.23 29.50
N ALA A 60 -58.95 4.31 28.67
CA ALA A 60 -59.76 3.22 28.13
C ALA A 60 -60.33 2.31 29.23
N ASN A 61 -59.53 2.00 30.26
CA ASN A 61 -59.99 1.21 31.41
C ASN A 61 -61.05 1.95 32.23
N GLU A 62 -60.89 3.25 32.48
CA GLU A 62 -61.90 4.08 33.16
C GLU A 62 -63.24 4.05 32.42
N VAL A 63 -63.21 4.29 31.09
CA VAL A 63 -64.41 4.23 30.23
C VAL A 63 -65.02 2.82 30.19
N ASN A 64 -64.20 1.78 30.19
CA ASN A 64 -64.68 0.39 30.20
C ASN A 64 -65.44 0.06 31.49
N THR A 65 -65.00 0.57 32.64
CA THR A 65 -65.66 0.36 33.95
C THR A 65 -66.85 1.27 34.21
N ASN A 66 -67.03 2.36 33.46
CA ASN A 66 -68.13 3.30 33.64
C ASN A 66 -69.40 2.81 32.91
N ASP A 67 -70.40 2.32 33.65
CA ASP A 67 -71.66 1.80 33.08
C ASP A 67 -72.50 2.87 32.34
N ASP A 68 -72.29 4.16 32.65
CA ASP A 68 -72.98 5.30 32.03
C ASP A 68 -72.20 5.90 30.85
N ALA A 69 -71.08 5.29 30.43
CA ALA A 69 -70.28 5.78 29.32
C ALA A 69 -71.10 5.85 28.02
N THR A 70 -71.06 7.00 27.34
CA THR A 70 -71.77 7.19 26.07
C THR A 70 -71.08 6.45 24.92
N ALA A 71 -71.82 6.19 23.84
CA ALA A 71 -71.26 5.59 22.64
C ALA A 71 -70.08 6.40 22.08
N ASP A 72 -70.15 7.73 22.14
CA ASP A 72 -69.06 8.62 21.71
C ASP A 72 -67.84 8.49 22.62
N GLN A 73 -68.01 8.41 23.94
CA GLN A 73 -66.89 8.20 24.88
C GLN A 73 -66.21 6.85 24.65
N VAL A 74 -66.99 5.78 24.47
CA VAL A 74 -66.46 4.44 24.16
C VAL A 74 -65.72 4.45 22.82
N LYS A 75 -66.28 5.10 21.80
CA LYS A 75 -65.66 5.24 20.48
C LYS A 75 -64.35 6.03 20.56
N THR A 76 -64.35 7.20 21.18
CA THR A 76 -63.16 8.04 21.35
C THR A 76 -62.06 7.30 22.13
N ALA A 77 -62.40 6.63 23.24
CA ALA A 77 -61.42 5.85 24.00
C ALA A 77 -60.84 4.69 23.18
N THR A 78 -61.66 4.04 22.35
CA THR A 78 -61.24 2.96 21.45
C THR A 78 -60.28 3.49 20.37
N ASP A 79 -60.65 4.59 19.69
CA ASP A 79 -59.86 5.18 18.61
C ASP A 79 -58.51 5.72 19.13
N ASP A 80 -58.51 6.39 20.28
CA ASP A 80 -57.30 6.91 20.92
C ASP A 80 -56.35 5.78 21.34
N LEU A 81 -56.88 4.71 21.95
CA LEU A 81 -56.07 3.56 22.35
C LEU A 81 -55.49 2.84 21.14
N ASN A 82 -56.28 2.60 20.09
CA ASN A 82 -55.82 1.97 18.85
C ASN A 82 -54.73 2.81 18.15
N THR A 83 -54.86 4.14 18.18
CA THR A 83 -53.82 5.05 17.67
C THR A 83 -52.51 4.88 18.45
N ALA A 84 -52.57 4.82 19.78
CA ALA A 84 -51.39 4.61 20.62
C ALA A 84 -50.76 3.21 20.43
N ILE A 85 -51.58 2.16 20.29
CA ILE A 85 -51.12 0.80 19.96
C ILE A 85 -50.37 0.80 18.61
N THR A 86 -50.92 1.47 17.59
CA THR A 86 -50.29 1.56 16.27
C THR A 86 -48.94 2.27 16.34
N ALA A 87 -48.86 3.38 17.09
CA ALA A 87 -47.61 4.10 17.31
C ALA A 87 -46.56 3.23 18.04
N LYS A 88 -46.99 2.46 19.06
CA LYS A 88 -46.11 1.52 19.77
C LYS A 88 -45.59 0.44 18.85
N LYS A 89 -46.46 -0.18 18.05
CA LYS A 89 -46.06 -1.17 17.06
C LYS A 89 -45.01 -0.60 16.08
N ALA A 90 -45.22 0.61 15.58
CA ALA A 90 -44.28 1.25 14.66
C ALA A 90 -42.90 1.51 15.32
N GLN A 91 -42.88 1.92 16.60
CA GLN A 91 -41.63 2.08 17.36
C GLN A 91 -40.90 0.75 17.54
N ASP A 92 -41.61 -0.31 17.93
CA ASP A 92 -41.01 -1.63 18.14
C ASP A 92 -40.46 -2.21 16.82
N ASP A 93 -41.20 -2.06 15.72
CA ASP A 93 -40.76 -2.46 14.38
C ASP A 93 -39.50 -1.69 13.95
N GLN A 94 -39.40 -0.39 14.29
CA GLN A 94 -38.21 0.43 14.00
C GLN A 94 -37.01 0.03 14.86
N ILE A 95 -37.19 -0.22 16.16
CA ILE A 95 -36.12 -0.72 17.06
C ILE A 95 -35.57 -2.05 16.54
N ALA A 96 -36.44 -2.97 16.12
CA ALA A 96 -36.03 -4.25 15.55
C ALA A 96 -35.23 -4.07 14.25
N LYS A 97 -35.65 -3.13 13.39
CA LYS A 97 -34.93 -2.79 12.15
C LYS A 97 -33.54 -2.20 12.43
N ASP A 98 -33.42 -1.30 13.39
CA ASP A 98 -32.14 -0.68 13.76
C ASP A 98 -31.19 -1.70 14.39
N ALA A 99 -31.72 -2.59 15.24
CA ALA A 99 -30.95 -3.72 15.79
C ALA A 99 -30.44 -4.66 14.69
N ALA A 100 -31.29 -5.01 13.72
CA ALA A 100 -30.89 -5.85 12.58
C ALA A 100 -29.83 -5.17 11.70
N ALA A 101 -29.96 -3.85 11.45
CA ALA A 101 -28.98 -3.09 10.68
C ALA A 101 -27.62 -3.01 11.39
N LYS A 102 -27.63 -2.81 12.72
CA LYS A 102 -26.42 -2.82 13.54
C LYS A 102 -25.73 -4.19 13.51
N GLN A 103 -26.49 -5.27 13.63
CA GLN A 103 -25.96 -6.63 13.54
C GLN A 103 -25.32 -6.89 12.17
N ALA A 104 -25.98 -6.52 11.08
CA ALA A 104 -25.42 -6.67 9.73
C ALA A 104 -24.12 -5.88 9.54
N ALA A 105 -24.03 -4.67 10.11
CA ALA A 105 -22.80 -3.87 10.10
C ALA A 105 -21.65 -4.55 10.89
N LEU A 106 -21.96 -5.18 12.04
CA LEU A 106 -20.97 -5.94 12.82
C LEU A 106 -20.50 -7.19 12.09
N ASP A 107 -21.41 -7.92 11.43
CA ASP A 107 -21.05 -9.08 10.63
C ASP A 107 -20.08 -8.68 9.50
N ALA A 108 -20.36 -7.57 8.80
CA ALA A 108 -19.47 -7.02 7.78
C ALA A 108 -18.09 -6.59 8.33
N LEU A 109 -18.05 -5.96 9.51
CA LEU A 109 -16.80 -5.60 10.19
C LEU A 109 -15.96 -6.83 10.52
N ASN A 110 -16.59 -7.86 11.09
CA ASN A 110 -15.95 -9.12 11.45
C ASN A 110 -15.43 -9.87 10.23
N ASP A 111 -16.19 -9.88 9.13
CA ASP A 111 -15.75 -10.44 7.86
C ASP A 111 -14.49 -9.75 7.32
N GLU A 112 -14.41 -8.42 7.38
CA GLU A 112 -13.22 -7.70 6.92
C GLU A 112 -12.03 -7.90 7.86
N LEU A 113 -12.26 -7.96 9.19
CA LEU A 113 -11.23 -8.35 10.17
C LEU A 113 -10.65 -9.74 9.86
N ASN A 114 -11.50 -10.71 9.54
CA ASN A 114 -11.07 -12.06 9.16
C ASN A 114 -10.24 -12.06 7.86
N LYS A 115 -10.63 -11.27 6.85
CA LYS A 115 -9.83 -11.11 5.62
C LYS A 115 -8.46 -10.51 5.93
N VAL A 116 -8.39 -9.48 6.78
CA VAL A 116 -7.12 -8.85 7.17
C VAL A 116 -6.24 -9.81 7.98
N LYS A 117 -6.83 -10.64 8.85
CA LYS A 117 -6.11 -11.66 9.62
C LYS A 117 -5.50 -12.75 8.73
N ALA A 118 -6.13 -13.07 7.61
CA ALA A 118 -5.65 -14.08 6.66
C ALA A 118 -4.55 -13.57 5.71
N LEU A 119 -4.25 -12.27 5.70
CA LEU A 119 -3.20 -11.71 4.85
C LEU A 119 -1.81 -12.11 5.33
N ASP A 120 -0.97 -12.54 4.39
CA ASP A 120 0.47 -12.57 4.62
C ASP A 120 1.02 -11.13 4.53
N LYS A 121 1.20 -10.50 5.69
CA LYS A 121 1.69 -9.13 5.78
C LYS A 121 3.18 -9.00 5.40
N THR A 122 3.93 -10.10 5.32
CA THR A 122 5.38 -10.06 5.06
C THR A 122 5.73 -9.67 3.63
N THR A 123 4.79 -9.85 2.70
CA THR A 123 4.95 -9.51 1.27
C THR A 123 4.70 -8.02 0.97
N TYR A 124 4.28 -7.24 1.96
CA TYR A 124 3.93 -5.82 1.81
C TYR A 124 4.94 -4.91 2.52
N THR A 125 4.96 -3.64 2.13
CA THR A 125 5.86 -2.63 2.71
C THR A 125 5.47 -2.36 4.17
N PRO A 126 6.46 -2.23 5.09
CA PRO A 126 6.20 -1.96 6.50
C PRO A 126 5.31 -0.74 6.77
N ASN A 127 5.45 0.33 5.99
CA ASN A 127 4.66 1.55 6.17
C ASN A 127 3.16 1.30 5.97
N THR A 128 2.78 0.56 4.91
CA THR A 128 1.37 0.27 4.63
C THR A 128 0.79 -0.77 5.59
N VAL A 129 1.61 -1.75 6.00
CA VAL A 129 1.24 -2.73 7.03
C VAL A 129 0.99 -2.07 8.39
N THR A 130 1.78 -1.05 8.75
CA THR A 130 1.58 -0.29 9.99
C THR A 130 0.22 0.40 9.98
N SER A 131 -0.12 1.11 8.88
CA SER A 131 -1.42 1.77 8.73
C SER A 131 -2.59 0.78 8.79
N LEU A 132 -2.48 -0.37 8.12
CA LEU A 132 -3.47 -1.44 8.21
C LEU A 132 -3.64 -1.95 9.64
N THR A 133 -2.55 -2.13 10.37
CA THR A 133 -2.57 -2.67 11.74
C THR A 133 -3.23 -1.71 12.74
N GLU A 134 -3.06 -0.40 12.56
CA GLU A 134 -3.79 0.60 13.34
C GLU A 134 -5.30 0.53 13.10
N LYS A 135 -5.73 0.44 11.84
CA LYS A 135 -7.16 0.32 11.50
C LYS A 135 -7.74 -1.01 11.94
N GLN A 136 -6.97 -2.09 11.86
CA GLN A 136 -7.36 -3.40 12.40
C GLN A 136 -7.59 -3.33 13.91
N THR A 137 -6.72 -2.64 14.65
CA THR A 137 -6.86 -2.48 16.11
C THR A 137 -8.11 -1.68 16.46
N ALA A 138 -8.37 -0.57 15.76
CA ALA A 138 -9.57 0.25 15.97
C ALA A 138 -10.85 -0.52 15.63
N ALA A 139 -10.85 -1.27 14.52
CA ALA A 139 -11.95 -2.15 14.13
C ALA A 139 -12.20 -3.26 15.17
N GLN A 140 -11.15 -3.89 15.69
CA GLN A 140 -11.28 -4.93 16.70
C GLN A 140 -11.88 -4.37 18.00
N ALA A 141 -11.47 -3.19 18.44
CA ALA A 141 -12.04 -2.55 19.63
C ALA A 141 -13.55 -2.28 19.50
N ILE A 142 -14.04 -1.99 18.28
CA ILE A 142 -15.47 -1.83 18.00
C ILE A 142 -16.18 -3.19 18.04
N ALA A 143 -15.59 -4.23 17.46
CA ALA A 143 -16.15 -5.58 17.48
C ALA A 143 -16.22 -6.17 18.91
N ASP A 144 -15.27 -5.82 19.77
CA ASP A 144 -15.21 -6.27 21.17
C ASP A 144 -16.21 -5.53 22.09
N ALA A 145 -16.60 -4.30 21.74
CA ALA A 145 -17.50 -3.45 22.53
C ALA A 145 -18.60 -2.76 21.69
N PRO A 146 -19.42 -3.52 20.95
CA PRO A 146 -20.32 -2.98 19.95
C PRO A 146 -21.52 -2.23 20.54
N GLU A 147 -21.91 -2.53 21.78
CA GLU A 147 -23.06 -1.89 22.45
C GLU A 147 -22.90 -0.37 22.58
N THR A 148 -21.66 0.10 22.70
CA THR A 148 -21.33 1.54 22.82
C THR A 148 -21.19 2.27 21.49
N LYS A 149 -21.49 1.58 20.37
CA LYS A 149 -21.25 2.07 19.01
C LYS A 149 -22.53 2.18 18.21
N THR A 150 -22.61 3.21 17.37
CA THR A 150 -23.67 3.35 16.38
C THR A 150 -23.38 2.51 15.14
N THR A 151 -24.41 2.24 14.35
CA THR A 151 -24.29 1.56 13.06
C THR A 151 -23.34 2.30 12.11
N GLU A 152 -23.38 3.63 12.13
CA GLU A 152 -22.51 4.50 11.32
C GLU A 152 -21.05 4.40 11.75
N GLU A 153 -20.76 4.37 13.05
CA GLU A 153 -19.39 4.18 13.56
C GLU A 153 -18.81 2.83 13.14
N ILE A 154 -19.61 1.76 13.21
CA ILE A 154 -19.22 0.41 12.77
C ILE A 154 -18.94 0.39 11.26
N ASN A 155 -19.82 1.00 10.46
CA ASN A 155 -19.65 1.09 9.01
C ASN A 155 -18.41 1.92 8.63
N ALA A 156 -18.17 3.03 9.32
CA ALA A 156 -16.99 3.87 9.10
C ALA A 156 -15.70 3.12 9.40
N ALA A 157 -15.65 2.35 10.50
CA ALA A 157 -14.50 1.52 10.84
C ALA A 157 -14.28 0.39 9.83
N THR A 158 -15.35 -0.26 9.39
CA THR A 158 -15.31 -1.28 8.33
C THR A 158 -14.72 -0.71 7.05
N LYS A 159 -15.18 0.48 6.63
CA LYS A 159 -14.66 1.16 5.45
C LYS A 159 -13.18 1.53 5.62
N ALA A 160 -12.79 2.09 6.78
CA ALA A 160 -11.41 2.48 7.03
C ALA A 160 -10.46 1.27 7.03
N LEU A 161 -10.89 0.13 7.58
CA LEU A 161 -10.13 -1.12 7.54
C LEU A 161 -9.97 -1.62 6.10
N LYS A 162 -11.06 -1.61 5.32
CA LYS A 162 -11.06 -1.99 3.91
C LYS A 162 -10.14 -1.09 3.08
N ASP A 163 -10.26 0.23 3.23
CA ASP A 163 -9.43 1.20 2.50
C ASP A 163 -7.94 0.99 2.83
N ALA A 164 -7.58 0.78 4.10
CA ALA A 164 -6.19 0.55 4.50
C ALA A 164 -5.63 -0.78 3.96
N LYS A 165 -6.47 -1.81 3.85
CA LYS A 165 -6.11 -3.08 3.22
C LYS A 165 -5.90 -2.92 1.72
N ASP A 166 -6.81 -2.22 1.05
CA ASP A 166 -6.73 -1.98 -0.40
C ASP A 166 -5.55 -1.03 -0.74
N ALA A 167 -5.05 -0.25 0.23
CA ALA A 167 -3.87 0.60 0.13
C ALA A 167 -2.53 -0.10 0.44
N LEU A 168 -2.52 -1.40 0.71
CA LEU A 168 -1.28 -2.15 0.90
C LEU A 168 -0.41 -2.12 -0.36
N VAL A 169 0.88 -1.85 -0.18
CA VAL A 169 1.85 -1.81 -1.29
C VAL A 169 2.77 -3.03 -1.19
N PRO A 170 2.86 -3.89 -2.21
CA PRO A 170 3.80 -5.01 -2.22
C PRO A 170 5.25 -4.54 -2.15
N LYS A 171 6.14 -5.34 -1.55
CA LYS A 171 7.58 -5.08 -1.58
C LYS A 171 8.09 -5.16 -3.03
N ALA A 172 9.00 -4.27 -3.41
CA ALA A 172 9.68 -4.34 -4.69
C ALA A 172 10.61 -5.55 -4.77
N ASP A 173 10.68 -6.21 -5.94
CA ASP A 173 11.67 -7.24 -6.21
C ASP A 173 13.05 -6.60 -6.37
N LYS A 174 14.04 -7.12 -5.65
CA LYS A 174 15.43 -6.63 -5.57
C LYS A 174 16.45 -7.59 -6.18
N THR A 175 16.00 -8.63 -6.87
CA THR A 175 16.85 -9.69 -7.40
C THR A 175 17.96 -9.14 -8.30
N ASP A 176 17.63 -8.26 -9.25
CA ASP A 176 18.63 -7.72 -10.18
C ASP A 176 19.53 -6.67 -9.54
N LEU A 177 19.02 -5.88 -8.58
CA LEU A 177 19.84 -4.98 -7.77
C LEU A 177 20.89 -5.76 -6.98
N GLN A 178 20.52 -6.90 -6.39
CA GLN A 178 21.44 -7.74 -5.63
C GLN A 178 22.53 -8.32 -6.53
N LYS A 179 22.20 -8.83 -7.73
CA LYS A 179 23.20 -9.31 -8.69
C LYS A 179 24.18 -8.21 -9.13
N ALA A 180 23.66 -7.01 -9.38
CA ALA A 180 24.48 -5.87 -9.78
C ALA A 180 25.41 -5.42 -8.63
N LEU A 181 24.91 -5.41 -7.39
CA LEU A 181 25.71 -5.19 -6.18
C LEU A 181 26.81 -6.24 -6.02
N ASP A 182 26.50 -7.52 -6.22
CA ASP A 182 27.47 -8.61 -6.09
C ASP A 182 28.58 -8.48 -7.16
N THR A 183 28.21 -8.14 -8.39
CA THR A 183 29.15 -7.89 -9.49
C THR A 183 30.07 -6.71 -9.17
N ALA A 184 29.51 -5.58 -8.74
CA ALA A 184 30.31 -4.38 -8.42
C ALA A 184 31.23 -4.61 -7.21
N LYS A 185 30.77 -5.33 -6.18
CA LYS A 185 31.59 -5.67 -4.99
C LYS A 185 32.72 -6.66 -5.28
N ALA A 186 32.63 -7.42 -6.37
CA ALA A 186 33.70 -8.29 -6.80
C ALA A 186 34.88 -7.51 -7.43
N ILE A 187 34.69 -6.23 -7.77
CA ILE A 187 35.76 -5.36 -8.25
C ILE A 187 36.65 -4.97 -7.07
N THR A 188 37.86 -5.50 -7.05
CA THR A 188 38.88 -5.22 -6.03
C THR A 188 39.82 -4.10 -6.46
N GLY A 189 40.40 -3.38 -5.49
CA GLY A 189 41.40 -2.35 -5.77
C GLY A 189 40.80 -1.04 -6.29
N LEU A 190 39.56 -0.73 -5.90
CA LEU A 190 38.95 0.57 -6.16
C LEU A 190 39.65 1.65 -5.34
N GLU A 191 40.31 2.59 -5.99
CA GLU A 191 41.04 3.70 -5.39
C GLU A 191 40.13 4.93 -5.23
N PRO A 192 39.81 5.39 -4.01
CA PRO A 192 38.85 6.49 -3.80
C PRO A 192 39.27 7.84 -4.40
N THR A 193 40.54 7.99 -4.76
CA THR A 193 41.07 9.19 -5.43
C THR A 193 40.95 9.13 -6.95
N ASP A 194 40.74 7.94 -7.51
CA ASP A 194 40.38 7.77 -8.91
C ASP A 194 38.88 8.07 -9.10
N LYS A 195 38.55 8.80 -10.16
CA LYS A 195 37.21 9.36 -10.35
C LYS A 195 36.18 8.27 -10.65
N GLU A 196 36.54 7.32 -11.49
CA GLU A 196 35.67 6.24 -11.94
C GLU A 196 35.52 5.17 -10.84
N ASP A 197 36.59 4.89 -10.09
CA ASP A 197 36.55 4.01 -8.91
C ASP A 197 35.64 4.56 -7.82
N LYS A 198 35.79 5.85 -7.53
CA LYS A 198 34.91 6.54 -6.58
C LYS A 198 33.46 6.50 -7.03
N ALA A 199 33.18 6.64 -8.33
CA ALA A 199 31.81 6.54 -8.84
C ALA A 199 31.20 5.14 -8.62
N VAL A 200 31.99 4.07 -8.77
CA VAL A 200 31.56 2.70 -8.46
C VAL A 200 31.29 2.55 -6.96
N GLN A 201 32.17 3.05 -6.09
CA GLN A 201 31.97 3.01 -4.63
C GLN A 201 30.69 3.75 -4.20
N ASP A 202 30.50 4.98 -4.69
CA ASP A 202 29.31 5.78 -4.38
C ASP A 202 28.02 5.08 -4.86
N ALA A 203 28.07 4.47 -6.06
CA ALA A 203 26.93 3.72 -6.59
C ALA A 203 26.62 2.45 -5.76
N ILE A 204 27.64 1.74 -5.27
CA ILE A 204 27.47 0.61 -4.34
C ILE A 204 26.77 1.08 -3.06
N ASP A 205 27.21 2.18 -2.45
CA ASP A 205 26.64 2.67 -1.20
C ASP A 205 25.17 3.11 -1.36
N ALA A 206 24.86 3.83 -2.45
CA ALA A 206 23.49 4.20 -2.80
C ALA A 206 22.60 2.97 -3.03
N ALA A 207 23.09 1.99 -3.82
CA ALA A 207 22.39 0.74 -4.09
C ALA A 207 22.16 -0.09 -2.82
N GLN A 208 23.12 -0.13 -1.88
CA GLN A 208 22.94 -0.81 -0.60
C GLN A 208 21.85 -0.18 0.27
N THR A 209 21.73 1.15 0.23
CA THR A 209 20.68 1.87 0.95
C THR A 209 19.30 1.47 0.43
N VAL A 210 19.11 1.45 -0.90
CA VAL A 210 17.87 0.99 -1.53
C VAL A 210 17.61 -0.49 -1.27
N ASN A 211 18.65 -1.34 -1.30
CA ASN A 211 18.51 -2.77 -1.07
C ASN A 211 18.04 -3.08 0.35
N LYS A 212 18.47 -2.31 1.35
CA LYS A 212 18.05 -2.47 2.76
C LYS A 212 16.68 -1.86 3.07
N ASP A 213 16.20 -0.92 2.25
CA ASP A 213 14.91 -0.26 2.49
C ASP A 213 13.75 -1.15 2.05
N ASP A 214 13.05 -1.76 3.01
CA ASP A 214 11.85 -2.56 2.78
C ASP A 214 10.65 -1.77 2.22
N ASN A 215 10.72 -0.44 2.20
CA ASN A 215 9.73 0.44 1.56
C ASN A 215 10.18 0.96 0.19
N ALA A 216 11.34 0.52 -0.32
CA ALA A 216 11.83 0.95 -1.61
C ALA A 216 10.80 0.66 -2.72
N THR A 217 10.57 1.66 -3.55
CA THR A 217 9.69 1.55 -4.71
C THR A 217 10.38 0.77 -5.84
N PRO A 218 9.61 0.15 -6.76
CA PRO A 218 10.18 -0.48 -7.95
C PRO A 218 11.08 0.46 -8.77
N GLN A 219 10.72 1.74 -8.84
CA GLN A 219 11.51 2.75 -9.54
C GLN A 219 12.87 3.00 -8.86
N GLN A 220 12.90 3.15 -7.53
CA GLN A 220 14.16 3.32 -6.80
C GLN A 220 15.09 2.11 -6.97
N VAL A 221 14.53 0.89 -6.96
CA VAL A 221 15.31 -0.34 -7.21
C VAL A 221 15.86 -0.37 -8.63
N ALA A 222 15.04 -0.03 -9.64
CA ALA A 222 15.46 0.02 -11.04
C ALA A 222 16.55 1.09 -11.27
N ASP A 223 16.38 2.28 -10.71
CA ASP A 223 17.34 3.38 -10.84
C ASP A 223 18.68 3.05 -10.17
N ALA A 224 18.65 2.46 -8.97
CA ALA A 224 19.87 2.00 -8.31
C ALA A 224 20.58 0.89 -9.10
N THR A 225 19.82 -0.05 -9.67
CA THR A 225 20.36 -1.13 -10.52
C THR A 225 21.01 -0.56 -11.78
N LYS A 226 20.39 0.44 -12.40
CA LYS A 226 20.95 1.12 -13.57
C LYS A 226 22.23 1.89 -13.21
N ALA A 227 22.20 2.66 -12.12
CA ALA A 227 23.32 3.49 -11.70
C ALA A 227 24.58 2.67 -11.41
N ILE A 228 24.45 1.53 -10.72
CA ILE A 228 25.61 0.68 -10.42
C ILE A 228 26.17 0.00 -11.67
N ASN A 229 25.31 -0.46 -12.59
CA ASN A 229 25.74 -1.06 -13.85
C ASN A 229 26.45 -0.02 -14.75
N ASP A 230 25.91 1.20 -14.83
CA ASP A 230 26.50 2.29 -15.61
C ASP A 230 27.87 2.71 -15.06
N ALA A 231 28.01 2.79 -13.73
CA ALA A 231 29.28 3.12 -13.08
C ALA A 231 30.34 2.05 -13.36
N VAL A 232 29.99 0.77 -13.24
CA VAL A 232 30.89 -0.35 -13.57
C VAL A 232 31.29 -0.34 -15.05
N ALA A 233 30.35 -0.09 -15.96
CA ALA A 233 30.64 -0.03 -17.39
C ALA A 233 31.56 1.16 -17.75
N THR A 234 31.32 2.31 -17.12
CA THR A 234 32.15 3.52 -17.31
C THR A 234 33.57 3.29 -16.80
N LYS A 235 33.73 2.68 -15.61
CA LYS A 235 35.05 2.27 -15.11
C LYS A 235 35.75 1.34 -16.09
N ALA A 236 35.10 0.26 -16.52
CA ALA A 236 35.72 -0.72 -17.41
C ALA A 236 36.19 -0.11 -18.74
N HIS A 237 35.42 0.85 -19.27
CA HIS A 237 35.82 1.61 -20.45
C HIS A 237 37.04 2.49 -20.17
N GLN A 238 37.05 3.23 -19.06
CA GLN A 238 38.16 4.10 -18.71
C GLN A 238 39.44 3.32 -18.43
N ASP A 239 39.37 2.21 -17.68
CA ASP A 239 40.51 1.33 -17.42
C ASP A 239 41.15 0.83 -18.72
N ALA A 240 40.33 0.44 -19.71
CA ALA A 240 40.81 -0.02 -21.01
C ALA A 240 41.46 1.12 -21.82
N LEU A 241 40.89 2.32 -21.75
CA LEU A 241 41.44 3.51 -22.40
C LEU A 241 42.78 3.92 -21.78
N ASP A 242 42.91 3.87 -20.46
CA ASP A 242 44.14 4.21 -19.75
C ASP A 242 45.27 3.23 -20.07
N GLN A 243 44.95 1.92 -20.18
CA GLN A 243 45.90 0.91 -20.64
C GLN A 243 46.37 1.16 -22.08
N LEU A 244 45.46 1.54 -22.98
CA LEU A 244 45.80 1.88 -24.36
C LEU A 244 46.70 3.12 -24.42
N ASN A 245 46.36 4.18 -23.69
CA ASN A 245 47.15 5.40 -23.61
C ASN A 245 48.55 5.11 -23.06
N LYS A 246 48.66 4.28 -22.02
CA LYS A 246 49.97 3.87 -21.48
C LYS A 246 50.82 3.11 -22.50
N ALA A 247 50.22 2.19 -23.27
CA ALA A 247 50.92 1.46 -24.33
C ALA A 247 51.39 2.40 -25.45
N LEU A 248 50.57 3.39 -25.82
CA LEU A 248 50.92 4.40 -26.81
C LEU A 248 52.04 5.35 -26.32
N GLU A 249 52.05 5.71 -25.04
CA GLU A 249 53.13 6.48 -24.42
C GLU A 249 54.44 5.70 -24.41
N ASP A 250 54.42 4.41 -24.10
CA ASP A 250 55.62 3.58 -24.14
C ASP A 250 56.11 3.36 -25.58
N ALA A 251 55.20 3.15 -26.52
CA ALA A 251 55.53 3.11 -27.94
C ALA A 251 56.15 4.43 -28.44
N ALA A 252 55.71 5.59 -27.92
CA ALA A 252 56.27 6.87 -28.29
C ALA A 252 57.73 7.08 -27.82
N LYS A 253 58.21 6.30 -26.85
CA LYS A 253 59.60 6.34 -26.35
C LYS A 253 60.57 5.51 -27.20
N VAL A 254 60.07 4.70 -28.14
CA VAL A 254 60.89 3.87 -29.02
C VAL A 254 61.68 4.76 -29.99
N ASP A 255 63.01 4.70 -29.92
CA ASP A 255 63.87 5.27 -30.98
C ASP A 255 63.84 4.34 -32.20
N LYS A 256 63.10 4.76 -33.21
CA LYS A 256 62.90 3.97 -34.43
C LYS A 256 64.20 3.79 -35.23
N THR A 257 65.23 4.59 -35.00
CA THR A 257 66.51 4.50 -35.72
C THR A 257 67.38 3.32 -35.27
N ASP A 258 67.00 2.68 -34.15
CA ASP A 258 67.64 1.47 -33.65
C ASP A 258 67.06 0.18 -34.26
N TYR A 259 66.05 0.28 -35.13
CA TYR A 259 65.29 -0.87 -35.65
C TYR A 259 65.20 -0.87 -37.18
N THR A 260 65.00 -2.06 -37.75
CA THR A 260 64.85 -2.24 -39.20
C THR A 260 63.53 -1.66 -39.71
N ALA A 261 63.56 -1.08 -40.92
CA ALA A 261 62.39 -0.45 -41.54
C ALA A 261 61.18 -1.41 -41.68
N ASP A 262 61.44 -2.69 -42.01
CA ASP A 262 60.39 -3.71 -42.16
C ASP A 262 59.65 -4.00 -40.85
N SER A 263 60.35 -3.91 -39.70
CA SER A 263 59.74 -4.07 -38.38
C SER A 263 59.05 -2.79 -37.87
N VAL A 264 59.53 -1.61 -38.28
CA VAL A 264 58.93 -0.31 -37.90
C VAL A 264 57.58 -0.08 -38.60
N LYS A 265 57.39 -0.57 -39.82
CA LYS A 265 56.14 -0.40 -40.58
C LYS A 265 54.88 -0.96 -39.88
N PRO A 266 54.84 -2.23 -39.42
CA PRO A 266 53.70 -2.75 -38.66
C PRO A 266 53.54 -2.05 -37.30
N PHE A 267 54.64 -1.67 -36.64
CA PHE A 267 54.61 -0.86 -35.42
C PHE A 267 53.90 0.48 -35.63
N ASP A 268 54.26 1.25 -36.66
CA ASP A 268 53.61 2.52 -36.97
C ASP A 268 52.13 2.37 -37.31
N THR A 269 51.77 1.26 -37.98
CA THR A 269 50.38 0.92 -38.29
C THR A 269 49.58 0.67 -37.02
N ALA A 270 50.12 -0.13 -36.09
CA ALA A 270 49.48 -0.42 -34.80
C ALA A 270 49.34 0.84 -33.94
N VAL A 271 50.39 1.67 -33.85
CA VAL A 271 50.33 2.94 -33.11
C VAL A 271 49.28 3.89 -33.68
N LYS A 272 49.19 3.98 -35.02
CA LYS A 272 48.16 4.82 -35.66
C LYS A 272 46.75 4.31 -35.35
N ALA A 273 46.51 2.99 -35.47
CA ALA A 273 45.22 2.40 -35.14
C ALA A 273 44.87 2.58 -33.65
N GLY A 274 45.83 2.39 -32.74
CA GLY A 274 45.65 2.64 -31.31
C GLY A 274 45.28 4.09 -31.01
N LYS A 275 45.94 5.07 -31.64
CA LYS A 275 45.57 6.49 -31.52
C LYS A 275 44.15 6.78 -32.02
N THR A 276 43.74 6.12 -33.12
CA THR A 276 42.37 6.25 -33.62
C THR A 276 41.36 5.70 -32.63
N ALA A 277 41.59 4.51 -32.07
CA ALA A 277 40.69 3.92 -31.07
C ALA A 277 40.62 4.76 -29.79
N ALA A 278 41.76 5.25 -29.28
CA ALA A 278 41.81 6.09 -28.08
C ALA A 278 41.08 7.43 -28.24
N GLY A 279 41.03 7.98 -29.46
CA GLY A 279 40.30 9.22 -29.77
C GLY A 279 38.81 9.02 -30.08
N ASP A 280 38.35 7.76 -30.20
CA ASP A 280 36.96 7.43 -30.48
C ASP A 280 36.22 7.08 -29.18
N ASN A 281 35.43 8.04 -28.70
CA ASN A 281 34.60 7.89 -27.48
C ASN A 281 33.50 6.83 -27.61
N THR A 282 33.32 6.22 -28.78
CA THR A 282 32.37 5.12 -29.02
C THR A 282 33.05 3.75 -29.05
N SER A 283 34.38 3.70 -28.90
CA SER A 283 35.13 2.45 -28.82
C SER A 283 34.62 1.58 -27.68
N THR A 284 34.45 0.28 -27.95
CA THR A 284 34.08 -0.67 -26.90
C THR A 284 35.32 -1.04 -26.06
N VAL A 285 35.09 -1.52 -24.84
CA VAL A 285 36.15 -2.11 -23.98
C VAL A 285 36.98 -3.14 -24.74
N GLU A 286 36.32 -4.00 -25.52
CA GLU A 286 36.99 -5.01 -26.35
C GLU A 286 37.87 -4.39 -27.45
N ALA A 287 37.36 -3.36 -28.14
CA ALA A 287 38.13 -2.67 -29.18
C ALA A 287 39.37 -1.97 -28.60
N LEU A 288 39.23 -1.31 -27.46
CA LEU A 288 40.35 -0.69 -26.74
C LEU A 288 41.39 -1.73 -26.31
N ASN A 289 40.97 -2.83 -25.69
CA ASN A 289 41.87 -3.91 -25.28
C ASN A 289 42.60 -4.55 -26.47
N ASN A 290 41.91 -4.78 -27.59
CA ASN A 290 42.51 -5.31 -28.81
C ASN A 290 43.54 -4.33 -29.41
N ALA A 291 43.24 -3.03 -29.40
CA ALA A 291 44.19 -2.01 -29.84
C ALA A 291 45.43 -1.96 -28.92
N THR A 292 45.25 -2.04 -27.60
CA THR A 292 46.35 -2.10 -26.62
C THR A 292 47.27 -3.28 -26.93
N LYS A 293 46.68 -4.47 -27.09
CA LYS A 293 47.42 -5.68 -27.43
C LYS A 293 48.17 -5.54 -28.76
N ALA A 294 47.54 -4.98 -29.78
CA ALA A 294 48.20 -4.79 -31.08
C ALA A 294 49.42 -3.85 -31.00
N VAL A 295 49.33 -2.76 -30.23
CA VAL A 295 50.46 -1.85 -29.99
C VAL A 295 51.59 -2.58 -29.25
N GLN A 296 51.26 -3.32 -28.19
CA GLN A 296 52.25 -4.09 -27.41
C GLN A 296 52.92 -5.18 -28.24
N ASP A 297 52.14 -5.98 -28.98
CA ASP A 297 52.65 -7.05 -29.82
C ASP A 297 53.55 -6.50 -30.93
N ALA A 298 53.18 -5.40 -31.59
CA ALA A 298 54.00 -4.76 -32.62
C ALA A 298 55.28 -4.13 -32.05
N THR A 299 55.23 -3.62 -30.82
CA THR A 299 56.42 -3.13 -30.10
C THR A 299 57.38 -4.28 -29.82
N ALA A 300 56.88 -5.44 -29.39
CA ALA A 300 57.69 -6.63 -29.11
C ALA A 300 58.29 -7.27 -30.38
N GLN A 301 57.72 -7.00 -31.56
CA GLN A 301 58.18 -7.51 -32.86
C GLN A 301 59.23 -6.63 -33.55
N LEU A 302 59.62 -5.50 -32.94
CA LEU A 302 60.68 -4.66 -33.48
C LEU A 302 62.00 -5.43 -33.56
N VAL A 303 62.67 -5.34 -34.71
CA VAL A 303 63.92 -6.06 -34.99
C VAL A 303 65.07 -5.05 -35.00
N PRO A 304 66.06 -5.16 -34.09
CA PRO A 304 67.18 -4.21 -34.03
C PRO A 304 67.95 -4.13 -35.35
N ASP A 305 68.26 -2.92 -35.79
CA ASP A 305 69.13 -2.70 -36.94
C ASP A 305 70.59 -2.87 -36.54
N LYS A 306 71.22 -3.94 -37.04
CA LYS A 306 72.62 -4.27 -36.78
C LYS A 306 73.57 -3.69 -37.83
N SER A 307 73.07 -2.98 -38.84
CA SER A 307 73.87 -2.44 -39.95
C SER A 307 75.06 -1.59 -39.47
N LYS A 308 74.85 -0.75 -38.45
CA LYS A 308 75.91 0.06 -37.83
C LYS A 308 76.98 -0.82 -37.14
N LEU A 309 76.57 -1.87 -36.45
CA LEU A 309 77.46 -2.83 -35.81
C LEU A 309 78.25 -3.63 -36.84
N ASP A 310 77.59 -4.11 -37.89
CA ASP A 310 78.21 -4.87 -38.98
C ASP A 310 79.25 -4.01 -39.72
N THR A 311 78.95 -2.71 -39.90
CA THR A 311 79.90 -1.74 -40.46
C THR A 311 81.11 -1.57 -39.55
N ALA A 312 80.91 -1.31 -38.27
CA ALA A 312 82.00 -1.14 -37.31
C ALA A 312 82.90 -2.39 -37.18
N ILE A 313 82.31 -3.59 -37.22
CA ILE A 313 83.06 -4.86 -37.24
C ILE A 313 83.90 -4.98 -38.51
N THR A 314 83.34 -4.57 -39.66
CA THR A 314 84.04 -4.60 -40.94
C THR A 314 85.23 -3.64 -40.95
N GLU A 315 85.05 -2.42 -40.45
CA GLU A 315 86.11 -1.42 -40.31
C GLU A 315 87.20 -1.89 -39.34
N ALA A 316 86.84 -2.46 -38.19
CA ALA A 316 87.81 -2.96 -37.21
C ALA A 316 88.67 -4.11 -37.76
N LYS A 317 88.09 -5.00 -38.58
CA LYS A 317 88.83 -6.08 -39.27
C LYS A 317 89.79 -5.56 -40.34
N ALA A 318 89.56 -4.35 -40.85
CA ALA A 318 90.43 -3.72 -41.85
C ALA A 318 91.65 -3.01 -41.24
N LEU A 319 91.74 -2.91 -39.91
CA LEU A 319 92.91 -2.37 -39.21
C LEU A 319 94.06 -3.40 -39.23
N GLU A 320 95.27 -2.99 -39.63
CA GLU A 320 96.48 -3.84 -39.60
C GLU A 320 96.91 -4.15 -38.14
N PRO A 321 97.58 -5.30 -37.89
CA PRO A 321 98.03 -5.64 -36.54
C PRO A 321 99.01 -4.60 -36.00
N LEU A 322 98.83 -4.23 -34.73
CA LEU A 322 99.74 -3.32 -34.03
C LEU A 322 101.15 -3.92 -34.04
N THR A 323 102.06 -3.32 -34.80
CA THR A 323 103.49 -3.62 -34.70
C THR A 323 104.01 -2.92 -33.44
N ASP A 324 104.41 -3.68 -32.42
CA ASP A 324 105.07 -3.16 -31.23
C ASP A 324 106.39 -2.47 -31.63
N SER A 325 106.36 -1.15 -31.73
CA SER A 325 107.53 -0.30 -31.94
C SER A 325 108.09 0.15 -30.58
N ASN A 326 108.54 -0.82 -29.79
CA ASN A 326 109.38 -0.54 -28.62
C ASN A 326 110.64 -1.42 -28.65
N THR A 327 111.57 -1.06 -29.54
CA THR A 327 113.01 -1.40 -29.49
C THR A 327 113.81 -0.23 -29.99
#